data_AF-A0A2Z6U6W4-F1
#
_entry.id   AF-A0A2Z6U6W4-F1
#
_cell.length_a   1.000
_cell.length_b   1.000
_cell.length_c   1.000
_cell.angle_alpha   90.00
_cell.angle_beta   90.00
_cell.angle_gamma   90.00
#
_symmetry.space_group_name_H-M   'P 1'
#
loop_
_entity.id
_entity.type
_entity.pdbx_description
1 polymer ?
#
loop_
_entity_poly.entity_id
_entity_poly.type
_entity_poly.pdbx_seq_one_letter_code
_entity_poly.pdbx_strand_id
1 'polypeptide(L)'
;MIAFLPQLFFLPGVFIVSGGIVGLIIGWFKLREPNYSLEITKEHIVYHHRRGKWRIHWDNIQRVDVPRVTKGIETVELEMLGFRLKDSDTFLDDISMRLITHLLLEQRPLVMHNVDPNCATGRCYGDDMIEDETYTRQDGTQVKGVTAMFGNRMLKLKERLGYDVFISTNELDRSPQEFIQLIKDCQETLIQQRLSNQSG
;
A
#
# COMPACT_ATOMS: atom_id res chain seq x y z
N MET A 1 6.03 -3.47 43.45
CA MET A 1 7.42 -3.86 43.80
C MET A 1 8.37 -2.67 44.04
N ILE A 2 7.93 -1.40 43.90
CA ILE A 2 8.80 -0.20 44.11
C ILE A 2 8.58 0.47 45.48
N ALA A 3 7.50 0.11 46.20
CA ALA A 3 7.09 0.79 47.44
C ALA A 3 7.95 0.49 48.69
N PHE A 4 8.90 -0.45 48.61
CA PHE A 4 9.75 -0.85 49.74
C PHE A 4 11.22 -0.39 49.61
N LEU A 5 11.53 0.47 48.63
CA LEU A 5 12.88 1.00 48.40
C LEU A 5 13.15 2.25 49.27
N PRO A 6 14.36 2.44 49.84
CA PRO A 6 14.70 3.68 50.55
C PRO A 6 14.52 4.91 49.65
N GLN A 7 14.09 6.06 50.21
CA GLN A 7 13.80 7.30 49.45
C GLN A 7 14.92 7.72 48.47
N LEU A 8 16.18 7.42 48.80
CA LEU A 8 17.35 7.70 47.96
C LEU A 8 17.35 6.93 46.63
N PHE A 9 16.79 5.72 46.60
CA PHE A 9 16.79 4.84 45.42
C PHE A 9 15.47 4.88 44.63
N PHE A 10 14.44 5.56 45.16
CA PHE A 10 13.14 5.66 44.51
C PHE A 10 13.24 6.34 43.13
N LEU A 11 13.93 7.48 43.05
CA LEU A 11 14.06 8.28 41.83
C LEU A 11 14.88 7.56 40.73
N PRO A 12 16.07 7.00 41.04
CA PRO A 12 16.80 6.15 40.09
C PRO A 12 16.01 4.91 39.67
N GLY A 13 15.27 4.28 40.59
CA GLY A 13 14.43 3.12 40.31
C GLY A 13 13.31 3.43 39.32
N VAL A 14 12.66 4.59 39.46
CA VAL A 14 11.64 5.05 38.51
C VAL A 14 12.23 5.25 37.11
N PHE A 15 13.42 5.86 36.98
CA PHE A 15 14.08 6.02 35.68
C PHE A 15 14.49 4.70 35.03
N ILE A 16 14.97 3.73 35.80
CA ILE A 16 15.34 2.41 35.27
C ILE A 16 14.10 1.66 34.80
N VAL A 17 13.01 1.69 35.56
CA VAL A 17 11.77 1.00 35.19
C VAL A 17 11.13 1.67 33.98
N SER A 18 11.04 2.99 33.93
CA SER A 18 10.48 3.71 32.79
C SER A 18 11.33 3.53 31.53
N GLY A 19 12.66 3.64 31.66
CA GLY A 19 13.61 3.36 30.58
C GLY A 19 13.52 1.92 30.08
N GLY A 20 13.36 0.95 30.99
CA GLY A 20 13.18 -0.46 30.66
C GLY A 20 11.88 -0.73 29.89
N ILE A 21 10.77 -0.10 30.29
CA ILE A 21 9.49 -0.20 29.58
C ILE A 21 9.61 0.41 28.17
N VAL A 22 10.17 1.61 28.05
CA VAL A 22 10.37 2.27 26.75
C VAL A 22 11.29 1.43 25.85
N GLY A 23 12.39 0.91 26.40
CA GLY A 23 13.32 0.03 25.69
C GLY A 23 12.67 -1.27 25.22
N LEU A 24 11.85 -1.90 26.06
CA LEU A 24 11.06 -3.09 25.69
C LEU A 24 10.07 -2.79 24.57
N ILE A 25 9.36 -1.66 24.63
CA ILE A 25 8.41 -1.25 23.61
C ILE A 25 9.14 -1.01 22.28
N ILE A 26 10.21 -0.21 22.27
CA ILE A 26 11.00 0.07 21.06
C ILE A 26 11.58 -1.23 20.50
N GLY A 27 12.17 -2.07 21.36
CA GLY A 27 12.73 -3.36 20.95
C GLY A 27 11.68 -4.29 20.34
N TRP A 28 10.49 -4.36 20.94
CA TRP A 28 9.36 -5.13 20.41
C TRP A 28 8.90 -4.64 19.04
N PHE A 29 8.82 -3.32 18.83
CA PHE A 29 8.47 -2.74 17.53
C PHE A 29 9.55 -3.04 16.49
N LYS A 30 10.82 -2.83 16.83
CA LYS A 30 11.96 -3.08 15.93
C LYS A 30 12.10 -4.55 15.53
N LEU A 31 11.78 -5.49 16.41
CA LEU A 31 11.77 -6.93 16.11
C LEU A 31 10.63 -7.35 15.16
N ARG A 32 9.57 -6.55 15.05
CA ARG A 32 8.42 -6.82 14.17
C ARG A 32 8.50 -6.09 12.84
N GLU A 33 9.48 -5.24 12.64
CA GLU A 33 9.69 -4.58 11.35
C GLU A 33 10.18 -5.62 10.32
N PRO A 34 9.55 -5.71 9.14
CA PRO A 34 10.08 -6.51 8.06
C PRO A 34 11.44 -5.96 7.62
N ASN A 35 12.39 -6.84 7.32
CA ASN A 35 13.75 -6.42 6.93
C ASN A 35 13.78 -5.65 5.60
N TYR A 36 12.77 -5.84 4.75
CA TYR A 36 12.66 -5.25 3.41
C TYR A 36 11.22 -4.82 3.17
N SER A 37 11.00 -3.63 2.61
CA SER A 37 9.66 -3.16 2.20
C SER A 37 9.28 -3.69 0.82
N LEU A 38 10.25 -3.78 -0.09
CA LEU A 38 10.07 -4.20 -1.48
C LEU A 38 11.16 -5.18 -1.90
N GLU A 39 10.74 -6.22 -2.61
CA GLU A 39 11.60 -7.24 -3.18
C GLU A 39 11.31 -7.32 -4.68
N ILE A 40 12.35 -7.16 -5.49
CA ILE A 40 12.27 -7.11 -6.95
C ILE A 40 12.91 -8.40 -7.49
N THR A 41 12.08 -9.29 -8.03
CA THR A 41 12.51 -10.57 -8.64
C THR A 41 12.36 -10.49 -10.16
N LYS A 42 12.95 -11.43 -10.90
CA LYS A 42 12.82 -11.49 -12.37
C LYS A 42 11.38 -11.65 -12.89
N GLU A 43 10.49 -12.22 -12.09
CA GLU A 43 9.11 -12.52 -12.51
C GLU A 43 8.06 -11.59 -11.90
N HIS A 44 8.35 -11.03 -10.72
CA HIS A 44 7.38 -10.30 -9.94
C HIS A 44 8.05 -9.29 -8.98
N ILE A 45 7.28 -8.30 -8.57
CA ILE A 45 7.58 -7.39 -7.46
C ILE A 45 6.76 -7.84 -6.25
N VAL A 46 7.40 -8.02 -5.10
CA VAL A 46 6.72 -8.29 -3.82
C VAL A 46 6.85 -7.08 -2.92
N TYR A 47 5.73 -6.67 -2.35
CA TYR A 47 5.72 -5.72 -1.25
C TYR A 47 5.48 -6.45 0.05
N HIS A 48 6.36 -6.22 1.02
CA HIS A 48 6.33 -6.84 2.34
C HIS A 48 5.91 -5.79 3.37
N HIS A 49 4.79 -6.06 4.03
CA HIS A 49 4.24 -5.22 5.08
C HIS A 49 4.11 -6.01 6.38
N ARG A 50 4.10 -5.32 7.54
CA ARG A 50 3.93 -5.96 8.85
C ARG A 50 2.64 -6.79 8.97
N ARG A 51 1.62 -6.50 8.14
CA ARG A 51 0.32 -7.20 8.13
C ARG A 51 0.18 -8.25 7.03
N GLY A 52 1.18 -8.41 6.15
CA GLY A 52 1.12 -9.36 5.05
C GLY A 52 1.92 -8.87 3.85
N LYS A 53 1.65 -9.44 2.68
CA LYS A 53 2.32 -9.08 1.44
C LYS A 53 1.36 -9.07 0.27
N TRP A 54 1.74 -8.39 -0.79
CA TRP A 54 1.16 -8.57 -2.12
C TRP A 54 2.28 -8.80 -3.12
N ARG A 55 1.95 -9.45 -4.24
CA ARG A 55 2.85 -9.64 -5.37
C ARG A 55 2.20 -9.12 -6.65
N ILE A 56 3.00 -8.56 -7.55
CA ILE A 56 2.55 -8.11 -8.88
C ILE A 56 3.54 -8.65 -9.91
N HIS A 57 3.03 -9.37 -10.90
CA HIS A 57 3.81 -9.81 -12.05
C HIS A 57 4.18 -8.64 -12.97
N TRP A 58 5.40 -8.65 -13.51
CA TRP A 58 5.88 -7.59 -14.41
C TRP A 58 4.98 -7.38 -15.62
N ASP A 59 4.45 -8.47 -16.18
CA ASP A 59 3.56 -8.43 -17.33
C ASP A 59 2.22 -7.73 -17.03
N ASN A 60 1.81 -7.71 -15.75
CA ASN A 60 0.56 -7.09 -15.31
C ASN A 60 0.73 -5.59 -15.00
N ILE A 61 1.95 -5.10 -14.80
CA ILE A 61 2.22 -3.68 -14.55
C ILE A 61 2.05 -2.93 -15.87
N GLN A 62 1.10 -2.00 -15.92
CA GLN A 62 0.90 -1.10 -17.06
C GLN A 62 1.78 0.14 -16.95
N ARG A 63 1.83 0.76 -15.77
CA ARG A 63 2.67 1.93 -15.47
C ARG A 63 2.81 2.12 -13.98
N VAL A 64 3.87 2.81 -13.57
CA VAL A 64 4.14 3.20 -12.18
C VAL A 64 4.51 4.68 -12.16
N ASP A 65 3.86 5.44 -11.31
CA ASP A 65 4.09 6.89 -11.19
C ASP A 65 3.62 7.43 -9.83
N VAL A 66 3.98 8.68 -9.52
CA VAL A 66 3.45 9.41 -8.37
C VAL A 66 2.12 10.08 -8.79
N PRO A 67 0.97 9.73 -8.16
CA PRO A 67 -0.30 10.34 -8.49
C PRO A 67 -0.32 11.81 -8.04
N ARG A 68 -0.89 12.67 -8.88
CA ARG A 68 -1.02 14.11 -8.63
C ARG A 68 -2.50 14.45 -8.49
N VAL A 69 -2.85 15.23 -7.48
CA VAL A 69 -4.23 15.65 -7.22
C VAL A 69 -4.34 17.16 -7.29
N THR A 70 -5.40 17.66 -7.91
CA THR A 70 -5.68 19.09 -7.98
C THR A 70 -6.56 19.49 -6.80
N LYS A 71 -6.03 20.31 -5.89
CA LYS A 71 -6.78 20.91 -4.78
C LYS A 71 -7.03 22.39 -5.09
N GLY A 72 -8.21 22.68 -5.61
CA GLY A 72 -8.57 24.04 -6.02
C GLY A 72 -7.77 24.49 -7.24
N ILE A 73 -6.79 25.36 -7.03
CA ILE A 73 -5.94 25.94 -8.10
C ILE A 73 -4.55 25.29 -8.14
N GLU A 74 -4.16 24.55 -7.08
CA GLU A 74 -2.83 23.94 -6.99
C GLU A 74 -2.88 22.44 -7.27
N THR A 75 -1.88 21.95 -8.02
CA THR A 75 -1.65 20.52 -8.22
C THR A 75 -0.59 20.05 -7.24
N VAL A 76 -0.97 19.15 -6.33
CA VAL A 76 -0.09 18.59 -5.29
C VAL A 76 0.19 17.12 -5.59
N GLU A 77 1.45 16.72 -5.46
CA GLU A 77 1.86 15.33 -5.59
C GLU A 77 1.54 14.58 -4.29
N LEU A 78 0.97 13.39 -4.41
CA LEU A 78 0.71 12.55 -3.24
C LEU A 78 2.02 11.88 -2.79
N GLU A 79 2.22 11.75 -1.48
CA GLU A 79 3.36 11.00 -0.88
C GLU A 79 3.17 9.47 -1.00
N MET A 80 2.73 9.04 -2.18
CA MET A 80 2.46 7.65 -2.52
C MET A 80 2.91 7.34 -3.93
N LEU A 81 3.34 6.11 -4.16
CA LEU A 81 3.62 5.57 -5.48
C LEU A 81 2.43 4.72 -5.94
N GLY A 82 1.88 5.03 -7.11
CA GLY A 82 0.73 4.35 -7.70
C GLY A 82 1.16 3.33 -8.77
N PHE A 83 0.61 2.13 -8.69
CA PHE A 83 0.74 1.08 -9.70
C PHE A 83 -0.57 0.95 -10.47
N ARG A 84 -0.50 1.11 -11.80
CA ARG A 84 -1.61 0.80 -12.71
C ARG A 84 -1.45 -0.64 -13.18
N LEU A 85 -2.51 -1.42 -13.02
CA LEU A 85 -2.54 -2.82 -13.44
C LEU A 85 -3.37 -2.98 -14.71
N LYS A 86 -2.93 -3.90 -15.58
CA LYS A 86 -3.69 -4.33 -16.76
C LYS A 86 -4.90 -5.15 -16.33
N ASP A 87 -4.68 -6.09 -15.41
CA ASP A 87 -5.68 -6.94 -14.81
C ASP A 87 -5.64 -6.82 -13.28
N SER A 88 -6.72 -6.28 -12.72
CA SER A 88 -6.87 -6.09 -11.28
C SER A 88 -7.31 -7.39 -10.58
N ASP A 89 -7.87 -8.36 -11.30
CA ASP A 89 -8.45 -9.58 -10.73
C ASP A 89 -7.35 -10.55 -10.29
N THR A 90 -6.32 -10.74 -11.11
CA THR A 90 -5.13 -11.51 -10.74
C THR A 90 -4.45 -10.95 -9.48
N PHE A 91 -4.47 -9.63 -9.28
CA PHE A 91 -3.92 -9.02 -8.08
C PHE A 91 -4.71 -9.36 -6.82
N LEU A 92 -6.05 -9.50 -6.91
CA LEU A 92 -6.89 -9.86 -5.76
C LEU A 92 -6.56 -11.25 -5.21
N ASP A 93 -6.07 -12.15 -6.05
CA ASP A 93 -5.60 -13.48 -5.65
C ASP A 93 -4.17 -13.46 -5.06
N ASP A 94 -3.43 -12.40 -5.34
CA ASP A 94 -2.02 -12.23 -5.02
C ASP A 94 -1.74 -11.35 -3.79
N ILE A 95 -2.80 -10.79 -3.18
CA ILE A 95 -2.74 -10.01 -1.95
C ILE A 95 -3.26 -10.79 -0.75
N SER A 96 -2.53 -10.72 0.36
CA SER A 96 -2.98 -11.36 1.60
C SER A 96 -4.21 -10.68 2.22
N MET A 97 -5.19 -11.48 2.64
CA MET A 97 -6.44 -11.01 3.27
C MET A 97 -6.24 -10.02 4.42
N ARG A 98 -5.24 -10.26 5.28
CA ARG A 98 -4.94 -9.36 6.41
C ARG A 98 -4.43 -8.00 5.96
N LEU A 99 -3.68 -7.96 4.86
CA LEU A 99 -3.23 -6.72 4.26
C LEU A 99 -4.41 -5.98 3.62
N ILE A 100 -5.31 -6.69 2.92
CA ILE A 100 -6.56 -6.10 2.39
C ILE A 100 -7.32 -5.35 3.48
N THR A 101 -7.66 -6.03 4.58
CA THR A 101 -8.41 -5.41 5.68
C THR A 101 -7.69 -4.19 6.25
N HIS A 102 -6.36 -4.25 6.32
CA HIS A 102 -5.57 -3.14 6.80
C HIS A 102 -5.58 -1.94 5.84
N LEU A 103 -5.38 -2.16 4.54
CA LEU A 103 -5.43 -1.11 3.51
C LEU A 103 -6.82 -0.47 3.43
N LEU A 104 -7.89 -1.27 3.56
CA LEU A 104 -9.26 -0.77 3.62
C LEU A 104 -9.51 0.20 4.79
N LEU A 105 -8.77 0.05 5.89
CA LEU A 105 -8.87 0.91 7.08
C LEU A 105 -7.92 2.11 7.01
N GLU A 106 -6.66 1.92 6.62
CA GLU A 106 -5.65 2.98 6.62
C GLU A 106 -5.77 3.93 5.42
N GLN A 107 -6.14 3.43 4.23
CA GLN A 107 -6.21 4.25 3.02
C GLN A 107 -7.58 4.95 2.84
N ARG A 108 -8.38 5.09 3.90
CA ARG A 108 -9.64 5.86 3.85
C ARG A 108 -9.46 7.32 3.41
N PRO A 109 -8.40 8.06 3.82
CA PRO A 109 -8.21 9.44 3.39
C PRO A 109 -8.01 9.60 1.88
N LEU A 110 -7.40 8.61 1.21
CA LEU A 110 -7.22 8.63 -0.24
C LEU A 110 -8.54 8.66 -1.01
N VAL A 111 -9.54 7.96 -0.49
CA VAL A 111 -10.89 7.93 -1.07
C VAL A 111 -11.63 9.22 -0.73
N MET A 112 -11.48 9.71 0.50
CA MET A 112 -12.21 10.89 0.99
C MET A 112 -11.72 12.23 0.43
N HIS A 113 -10.46 12.34 0.03
CA HIS A 113 -9.89 13.59 -0.49
C HIS A 113 -10.01 13.74 -2.01
N ASN A 114 -10.46 12.71 -2.72
CA ASN A 114 -10.68 12.74 -4.17
C ASN A 114 -12.19 12.65 -4.46
N VAL A 115 -12.87 13.76 -4.16
CA VAL A 115 -14.31 13.92 -4.39
C VAL A 115 -14.54 14.30 -5.85
N ASP A 116 -15.59 13.73 -6.45
CA ASP A 116 -16.05 14.14 -7.77
C ASP A 116 -16.41 15.65 -7.76
N PRO A 117 -15.77 16.48 -8.61
CA PRO A 117 -16.09 17.90 -8.72
C PRO A 117 -17.56 18.17 -9.12
N ASN A 118 -18.27 17.17 -9.69
CA ASN A 118 -19.69 17.26 -10.06
C ASN A 118 -20.66 16.77 -8.97
N CYS A 119 -20.21 16.59 -7.72
CA CYS A 119 -21.10 16.22 -6.61
C CYS A 119 -22.01 17.40 -6.17
N ALA A 120 -23.02 17.71 -6.99
CA ALA A 120 -23.96 18.81 -6.75
C ALA A 120 -24.97 18.54 -5.61
N THR A 121 -25.10 17.29 -5.16
CA THR A 121 -26.19 16.86 -4.26
C THR A 121 -25.76 16.59 -2.82
N GLY A 122 -24.46 16.67 -2.50
CA GLY A 122 -23.92 16.45 -1.15
C GLY A 122 -24.09 15.02 -0.59
N ARG A 123 -24.64 14.08 -1.37
CA ARG A 123 -24.88 12.67 -0.98
C ARG A 123 -23.74 11.72 -1.34
N CYS A 124 -22.76 12.16 -2.13
CA CYS A 124 -21.65 11.33 -2.57
C CYS A 124 -20.72 10.88 -1.41
N TYR A 125 -20.80 11.53 -0.26
CA TYR A 125 -20.00 11.19 0.92
C TYR A 125 -20.39 9.84 1.54
N GLY A 126 -21.68 9.49 1.52
CA GLY A 126 -22.19 8.28 2.17
C GLY A 126 -22.11 7.04 1.29
N ASP A 127 -22.39 7.18 0.01
CA ASP A 127 -22.41 6.08 -0.97
C ASP A 127 -21.00 5.57 -1.30
N ASP A 128 -19.99 6.44 -1.11
CA ASP A 128 -18.60 6.09 -1.35
C ASP A 128 -17.91 5.42 -0.15
N MET A 129 -18.50 5.54 1.05
CA MET A 129 -18.00 4.91 2.28
C MET A 129 -18.43 3.45 2.45
N ILE A 130 -19.50 3.03 1.77
CA ILE A 130 -20.02 1.66 1.81
C ILE A 130 -19.58 0.98 0.52
N GLU A 131 -18.60 0.09 0.62
CA GLU A 131 -18.21 -0.76 -0.49
C GLU A 131 -19.15 -1.94 -0.58
N ASP A 132 -19.62 -2.24 -1.80
CA ASP A 132 -20.40 -3.43 -2.04
C ASP A 132 -19.62 -4.67 -1.61
N GLU A 133 -20.31 -5.57 -0.89
CA GLU A 133 -19.75 -6.84 -0.44
C GLU A 133 -19.56 -7.85 -1.58
N THR A 134 -19.91 -7.48 -2.80
CA THR A 134 -19.81 -8.29 -4.02
C THR A 134 -19.01 -7.55 -5.09
N TYR A 135 -18.10 -8.25 -5.74
CA TYR A 135 -17.28 -7.75 -6.84
C TYR A 135 -17.36 -8.75 -7.99
N THR A 136 -17.63 -8.26 -9.19
CA THR A 136 -17.68 -9.10 -10.39
C THR A 136 -16.38 -8.95 -11.16
N ARG A 137 -15.65 -10.05 -11.30
CA ARG A 137 -14.43 -10.13 -12.12
C ARG A 137 -14.75 -9.95 -13.60
N GLN A 138 -13.73 -9.68 -14.41
CA GLN A 138 -13.84 -9.57 -15.86
C GLN A 138 -14.33 -10.86 -16.52
N ASP A 139 -14.07 -12.02 -15.90
CA ASP A 139 -14.54 -13.33 -16.33
C ASP A 139 -16.00 -13.64 -15.92
N GLY A 140 -16.65 -12.72 -15.20
CA GLY A 140 -18.02 -12.85 -14.70
C GLY A 140 -18.15 -13.60 -13.38
N THR A 141 -17.05 -14.06 -12.78
CA THR A 141 -17.08 -14.69 -11.45
C THR A 141 -17.30 -13.65 -10.35
N GLN A 142 -18.07 -14.03 -9.32
CA GLN A 142 -18.37 -13.16 -8.19
C GLN A 142 -17.46 -13.47 -7.00
N VAL A 143 -16.74 -12.46 -6.55
CA VAL A 143 -15.98 -12.44 -5.29
C VAL A 143 -16.84 -11.79 -4.22
N LYS A 144 -16.70 -12.24 -2.97
CA LYS A 144 -17.47 -11.71 -1.82
C LYS A 144 -16.58 -11.30 -0.64
N GLY A 145 -17.17 -10.52 0.27
CA GLY A 145 -16.54 -10.12 1.52
C GLY A 145 -15.46 -9.05 1.35
N VAL A 146 -14.44 -9.05 2.20
CA VAL A 146 -13.45 -7.96 2.22
C VAL A 146 -12.59 -7.89 0.95
N THR A 147 -12.37 -9.02 0.26
CA THR A 147 -11.70 -9.02 -1.05
C THR A 147 -12.54 -8.31 -2.11
N ALA A 148 -13.86 -8.50 -2.08
CA ALA A 148 -14.77 -7.82 -2.98
C ALA A 148 -14.82 -6.31 -2.71
N MET A 149 -14.94 -5.94 -1.43
CA MET A 149 -14.88 -4.55 -1.00
C MET A 149 -13.61 -3.86 -1.50
N PHE A 150 -12.46 -4.55 -1.37
CA PHE A 150 -11.19 -4.04 -1.86
C PHE A 150 -11.09 -3.98 -3.39
N GLY A 151 -11.61 -4.96 -4.12
CA GLY A 151 -11.71 -4.90 -5.58
C GLY A 151 -12.54 -3.69 -6.05
N ASN A 152 -13.69 -3.45 -5.42
CA ASN A 152 -14.51 -2.27 -5.67
C ASN A 152 -13.76 -0.96 -5.34
N ARG A 153 -13.00 -0.92 -4.23
CA ARG A 153 -12.13 0.22 -3.91
C ARG A 153 -11.06 0.43 -4.96
N MET A 154 -10.40 -0.62 -5.42
CA MET A 154 -9.38 -0.53 -6.47
C MET A 154 -9.96 0.07 -7.75
N LEU A 155 -11.15 -0.36 -8.18
CA LEU A 155 -11.83 0.23 -9.34
C LEU A 155 -12.10 1.72 -9.15
N LYS A 156 -12.64 2.13 -8.00
CA LYS A 156 -12.89 3.54 -7.68
C LYS A 156 -11.61 4.38 -7.70
N LEU A 157 -10.53 3.89 -7.10
CA LEU A 157 -9.23 4.57 -7.11
C LEU A 157 -8.64 4.63 -8.52
N LYS A 158 -8.82 3.57 -9.31
CA LYS A 158 -8.40 3.48 -10.70
C LYS A 158 -9.11 4.51 -11.58
N GLU A 159 -10.39 4.76 -11.34
CA GLU A 159 -11.17 5.78 -12.05
C GLU A 159 -10.77 7.21 -11.65
N ARG A 160 -10.54 7.46 -10.36
CA ARG A 160 -10.29 8.81 -9.85
C ARG A 160 -8.84 9.27 -9.93
N LEU A 161 -7.91 8.39 -9.55
CA LEU A 161 -6.48 8.69 -9.49
C LEU A 161 -5.72 8.07 -10.67
N GLY A 162 -6.34 7.14 -11.39
CA GLY A 162 -5.70 6.48 -12.50
C GLY A 162 -4.76 5.34 -12.10
N TYR A 163 -4.82 4.83 -10.87
CA TYR A 163 -3.98 3.71 -10.38
C TYR A 163 -4.78 2.76 -9.48
N ASP A 164 -4.34 1.51 -9.42
CA ASP A 164 -5.03 0.41 -8.72
C ASP A 164 -4.47 0.18 -7.31
N VAL A 165 -3.14 0.22 -7.16
CA VAL A 165 -2.44 -0.10 -5.90
C VAL A 165 -1.53 1.06 -5.52
N PHE A 166 -1.45 1.36 -4.23
CA PHE A 166 -0.67 2.48 -3.71
C PHE A 166 0.24 2.01 -2.57
N ILE A 167 1.49 2.47 -2.58
CA ILE A 167 2.44 2.34 -1.45
C ILE A 167 2.92 3.71 -1.03
N SER A 168 3.32 3.89 0.23
CA SER A 168 3.88 5.17 0.66
C SER A 168 5.28 5.37 0.10
N THR A 169 5.62 6.60 -0.31
CA THR A 169 6.99 6.93 -0.73
C THR A 169 8.00 6.79 0.40
N ASN A 170 7.55 6.84 1.66
CA ASN A 170 8.41 6.65 2.84
C ASN A 170 8.88 5.20 3.02
N GLU A 171 8.29 4.26 2.30
CA GLU A 171 8.68 2.84 2.33
C GLU A 171 9.69 2.48 1.24
N LEU A 172 10.04 3.43 0.38
CA LEU A 172 11.03 3.26 -0.68
C LEU A 172 12.46 3.44 -0.13
N ASP A 173 13.41 2.73 -0.73
CA ASP A 173 14.85 2.83 -0.43
C ASP A 173 15.53 4.04 -1.09
N ARG A 174 14.82 4.75 -1.97
CA ARG A 174 15.31 5.83 -2.84
C ARG A 174 14.22 6.85 -3.13
N SER A 175 14.56 7.92 -3.86
CA SER A 175 13.54 8.89 -4.28
C SER A 175 12.48 8.25 -5.20
N PRO A 176 11.23 8.73 -5.17
CA PRO A 176 10.17 8.15 -6.01
C PRO A 176 10.53 8.11 -7.51
N GLN A 177 11.22 9.14 -8.00
CA GLN A 177 11.64 9.27 -9.39
C GLN A 177 12.70 8.22 -9.76
N GLU A 178 13.71 8.02 -8.90
CA GLU A 178 14.72 6.98 -9.11
C GLU A 178 14.10 5.58 -9.06
N PHE A 179 13.10 5.37 -8.20
CA PHE A 179 12.37 4.11 -8.14
C PHE A 179 11.57 3.85 -9.40
N ILE A 180 10.85 4.84 -9.90
CA ILE A 180 10.12 4.74 -11.18
C ILE A 180 11.08 4.40 -12.32
N GLN A 181 12.25 5.03 -12.37
CA GLN A 181 13.25 4.73 -13.39
C GLN A 181 13.78 3.30 -13.28
N LEU A 182 14.10 2.84 -12.07
CA LEU A 182 14.51 1.45 -11.83
C LEU A 182 13.47 0.46 -12.37
N ILE A 183 12.19 0.68 -12.05
CA ILE A 183 11.10 -0.21 -12.47
C ILE A 183 10.99 -0.27 -14.00
N LYS A 184 11.14 0.87 -14.69
CA LYS A 184 11.15 0.93 -16.16
C LYS A 184 12.34 0.17 -16.75
N ASP A 185 13.54 0.41 -16.24
CA ASP A 185 14.76 -0.25 -16.71
C ASP A 185 14.67 -1.78 -16.52
N CYS A 186 14.10 -2.23 -15.40
CA CYS A 186 13.83 -3.65 -15.15
C CYS A 186 12.84 -4.22 -16.17
N GLN A 187 11.72 -3.54 -16.45
CA GLN A 187 10.74 -3.98 -17.45
C GLN A 187 11.37 -4.09 -18.84
N GLU A 188 12.12 -3.08 -19.26
CA GLU A 188 12.81 -3.09 -20.56
C GLU A 188 13.80 -4.25 -20.67
N THR A 189 14.61 -4.46 -19.62
CA THR A 189 15.57 -5.56 -19.58
C THR A 189 14.88 -6.92 -19.71
N LEU A 190 13.74 -7.12 -19.03
CA LEU A 190 12.99 -8.37 -19.10
C LEU A 190 12.39 -8.60 -20.49
N ILE A 191 11.90 -7.55 -21.15
CA ILE A 191 11.40 -7.64 -22.53
C ILE A 191 12.53 -8.07 -23.47
N GLN A 192 13.71 -7.47 -23.37
CA GLN A 192 14.87 -7.84 -24.20
C GLN A 192 15.34 -9.29 -23.93
N GLN A 193 15.35 -9.72 -22.67
CA GLN A 193 15.66 -11.11 -22.31
C GLN A 193 14.64 -12.11 -22.89
N ARG A 194 13.35 -11.76 -22.92
CA ARG A 194 12.31 -12.60 -23.51
C ARG A 194 12.47 -12.71 -25.03
N LEU A 195 12.82 -11.61 -25.71
CA LEU A 195 13.05 -11.59 -27.16
C LEU A 195 14.30 -12.38 -27.57
N SER A 196 15.38 -12.28 -26.81
CA SER A 196 16.61 -13.06 -27.05
C SER A 196 16.40 -14.56 -26.81
N ASN A 197 15.64 -14.95 -25.79
CA ASN A 197 15.30 -16.36 -25.53
C ASN A 197 14.34 -16.99 -26.57
N GLN A 198 13.63 -16.18 -27.37
CA GLN A 198 12.77 -16.66 -28.46
C GLN A 198 13.48 -16.77 -29.81
N SER A 199 14.69 -16.23 -29.93
CA SER A 199 15.47 -16.18 -31.18
C SER A 199 16.66 -17.15 -31.22
N GLY A 200 16.86 -17.95 -30.16
CA GLY A 200 17.80 -19.08 -30.10
C GLY A 200 17.07 -20.40 -29.92
#